data_AF-A0AAD0SSU7-F1
#
_entry.id   AF-A0AAD0SSU7-F1
#
_cell.length_a   1.000
_cell.length_b   1.000
_cell.length_c   1.000
_cell.angle_alpha   90.00
_cell.angle_beta   90.00
_cell.angle_gamma   90.00
#
_symmetry.space_group_name_H-M   'P 1'
#
loop_
_entity.id
_entity.type
_entity.pdbx_description
1 polymer ?
#
loop_
_entity_poly.entity_id
_entity_poly.type
_entity_poly.pdbx_seq_one_letter_code
_entity_poly.pdbx_strand_id
1 'polypeptide(L)'
;MDYPERVGLQYICTYGILQALFIQQDAISQLSLVFELDYEIGEVLLNIRKLRNASIGHPTNNNEKKVKYFNYISRMTLSKEGFSLHRSSENNRMEYIDINLIEMLYEQLKEVKTKYKYISNKLDEVDLMHKEKYKNKLISDLFHSGMSYQFEKIAQGLHNSDTYRLFGNNMLLSLEKTFIDFKNLIEERNEMNEYIQYDLEEYFFAIKKLKEYFLTNNMEEFEANIYLYYLKDNCKHFVDMAKEIDSEYE
;
A
#
# COMPACT_ATOMS: atom_id res chain seq x y z
N MET A 1 29.19 7.96 -13.84
CA MET A 1 29.37 9.38 -13.50
C MET A 1 30.85 9.67 -13.50
N ASP A 2 31.28 10.71 -14.20
CA ASP A 2 32.66 11.16 -14.13
C ASP A 2 32.92 11.80 -12.77
N TYR A 3 33.97 11.33 -12.08
CA TYR A 3 34.37 11.92 -10.81
C TYR A 3 35.03 13.27 -11.08
N PRO A 4 34.60 14.36 -10.43
CA PRO A 4 35.06 15.69 -10.80
C PRO A 4 36.53 15.92 -10.44
N GLU A 5 37.24 16.75 -11.22
CA GLU A 5 38.64 17.11 -10.94
C GLU A 5 38.78 18.16 -9.83
N ARG A 6 37.77 19.00 -9.63
CA ARG A 6 37.78 20.05 -8.61
C ARG A 6 37.51 19.45 -7.23
N VAL A 7 38.44 19.62 -6.29
CA VAL A 7 38.36 19.10 -4.91
C VAL A 7 37.02 19.42 -4.23
N GLY A 8 36.51 20.65 -4.35
CA GLY A 8 35.21 21.01 -3.77
C GLY A 8 34.03 20.20 -4.31
N LEU A 9 34.04 19.87 -5.61
CA LEU A 9 33.04 19.00 -6.23
C LEU A 9 33.24 17.53 -5.84
N GLN A 10 34.48 17.09 -5.64
CA GLN A 10 34.79 15.73 -5.16
C GLN A 10 34.18 15.47 -3.78
N TYR A 11 34.24 16.46 -2.89
CA TYR A 11 33.56 16.40 -1.59
C TYR A 11 32.05 16.25 -1.75
N ILE A 12 31.43 17.08 -2.59
CA ILE A 12 29.98 17.04 -2.83
C ILE A 12 29.57 15.68 -3.40
N CYS A 13 30.31 15.16 -4.39
CA CYS A 13 30.05 13.83 -4.96
C CYS A 13 30.19 12.72 -3.91
N THR A 14 31.25 12.75 -3.10
CA THR A 14 31.50 11.76 -2.05
C THR A 14 30.38 11.78 -1.00
N TYR A 15 29.97 12.96 -0.55
CA TYR A 15 28.85 13.11 0.37
C TYR A 15 27.52 12.67 -0.25
N GLY A 16 27.30 12.97 -1.53
CA GLY A 16 26.13 12.51 -2.28
C GLY A 16 26.05 10.99 -2.32
N ILE A 17 27.16 10.30 -2.60
CA ILE A 17 27.24 8.83 -2.58
C ILE A 17 26.91 8.29 -1.19
N LEU A 18 27.59 8.77 -0.14
CA LEU A 18 27.35 8.31 1.23
C LEU A 18 25.91 8.57 1.69
N GLN A 19 25.33 9.70 1.29
CA GLN A 19 23.94 10.04 1.58
C GLN A 19 22.97 9.10 0.83
N ALA A 20 23.24 8.79 -0.43
CA ALA A 20 22.42 7.85 -1.20
C ALA A 20 22.42 6.46 -0.56
N LEU A 21 23.58 5.95 -0.11
CA LEU A 21 23.65 4.68 0.64
C LEU A 21 22.78 4.72 1.90
N PHE A 22 22.82 5.82 2.64
CA PHE A 22 22.03 5.98 3.86
C PHE A 22 20.52 5.94 3.57
N ILE A 23 20.07 6.72 2.57
CA ILE A 23 18.66 6.77 2.16
C ILE A 23 18.15 5.42 1.68
N GLN A 24 18.96 4.66 0.93
CA GLN A 24 18.58 3.31 0.50
C GLN A 24 18.31 2.38 1.69
N GLN A 25 19.10 2.48 2.77
CA GLN A 25 18.86 1.70 3.98
C GLN A 25 17.61 2.14 4.73
N ASP A 26 17.32 3.45 4.77
CA ASP A 26 16.07 3.95 5.34
C ASP A 26 14.86 3.44 4.56
N ALA A 27 14.92 3.45 3.21
CA ALA A 27 13.84 2.95 2.37
C ALA A 27 13.50 1.49 2.68
N ILE A 28 14.49 0.61 2.86
CA ILE A 28 14.25 -0.80 3.23
C ILE A 28 13.66 -0.95 4.62
N SER A 29 14.17 -0.15 5.58
CA SER A 29 13.61 -0.13 6.94
C SER A 29 12.14 0.27 6.93
N GLN A 30 11.79 1.29 6.15
CA GLN A 30 10.40 1.77 6.03
C GLN A 30 9.51 0.77 5.30
N LEU A 31 9.97 0.16 4.20
CA LEU A 31 9.23 -0.90 3.53
C LEU A 31 8.94 -2.06 4.48
N SER A 32 9.95 -2.48 5.25
CA SER A 32 9.77 -3.56 6.22
C SER A 32 8.77 -3.20 7.31
N LEU A 33 8.79 -1.96 7.80
CA LEU A 33 7.83 -1.46 8.77
C LEU A 33 6.39 -1.45 8.22
N VAL A 34 6.20 -0.95 7.00
CA VAL A 34 4.89 -0.88 6.34
C VAL A 34 4.29 -2.27 6.12
N PHE A 35 5.13 -3.27 5.81
CA PHE A 35 4.70 -4.65 5.63
C PHE A 35 4.76 -5.49 6.91
N GLU A 36 4.96 -4.86 8.07
CA GLU A 36 5.04 -5.51 9.39
C GLU A 36 6.03 -6.68 9.44
N LEU A 37 7.14 -6.55 8.70
CA LEU A 37 8.20 -7.55 8.63
C LEU A 37 9.24 -7.27 9.71
N ASP A 38 9.63 -8.33 10.44
CA ASP A 38 10.77 -8.28 11.36
C ASP A 38 12.05 -7.95 10.58
N TYR A 39 12.49 -6.69 10.72
CA TYR A 39 13.67 -6.18 10.03
C TYR A 39 14.67 -5.58 11.00
N GLU A 40 15.87 -6.15 10.98
CA GLU A 40 17.05 -5.60 11.62
C GLU A 40 18.12 -5.27 10.58
N ILE A 41 18.72 -4.09 10.72
CA ILE A 41 19.83 -3.66 9.88
C ILE A 41 21.05 -4.53 10.24
N GLY A 42 21.58 -5.25 9.25
CA GLY A 42 22.77 -6.08 9.42
C GLY A 42 24.03 -5.27 9.75
N GLU A 43 25.04 -5.93 10.32
CA GLU A 43 26.28 -5.29 10.79
C GLU A 43 27.02 -4.52 9.68
N VAL A 44 27.00 -5.04 8.45
CA VAL A 44 27.60 -4.41 7.27
C VAL A 44 26.98 -3.04 6.98
N LEU A 45 25.64 -2.99 6.93
CA LEU A 45 24.90 -1.74 6.69
C LEU A 45 25.06 -0.76 7.85
N LEU A 46 25.08 -1.26 9.09
CA LEU A 46 25.39 -0.45 10.28
C LEU A 46 26.79 0.15 10.21
N ASN A 47 27.79 -0.61 9.73
CA ASN A 47 29.14 -0.10 9.54
C ASN A 47 29.16 1.02 8.48
N ILE A 48 28.45 0.85 7.36
CA ILE A 48 28.31 1.89 6.33
C ILE A 48 27.70 3.18 6.93
N ARG A 49 26.67 3.06 7.78
CA ARG A 49 26.09 4.22 8.49
C ARG A 49 27.10 4.91 9.40
N LYS A 50 27.87 4.12 10.16
CA LYS A 50 28.93 4.64 11.04
C LYS A 50 29.98 5.40 10.24
N LEU A 51 30.46 4.84 9.13
CA LEU A 51 31.44 5.50 8.26
C LEU A 51 30.88 6.77 7.62
N ARG A 52 29.62 6.77 7.17
CA ARG A 52 28.94 7.98 6.66
C ARG A 52 28.86 9.06 7.74
N ASN A 53 28.41 8.71 8.94
CA ASN A 53 28.29 9.66 10.06
C ASN A 53 29.66 10.16 10.51
N ALA A 54 30.69 9.32 10.50
CA ALA A 54 32.05 9.72 10.78
C ALA A 54 32.60 10.68 9.72
N SER A 55 32.23 10.50 8.45
CA SER A 55 32.70 11.31 7.32
C SER A 55 32.05 12.69 7.21
N ILE A 56 30.81 12.84 7.69
CA ILE A 56 30.01 14.08 7.58
C ILE A 56 29.83 14.77 8.94
N GLY A 57 30.00 14.03 10.04
CA GLY A 57 29.68 14.48 11.38
C GLY A 57 30.56 15.62 11.87
N HIS A 58 29.91 16.69 12.34
CA HIS A 58 30.55 17.71 13.15
C HIS A 58 31.07 17.07 14.47
N PRO A 59 32.25 17.45 14.98
CA PRO A 59 32.87 16.82 16.16
C PRO A 59 31.99 16.71 17.41
N THR A 60 30.92 17.50 17.47
CA THR A 60 30.03 17.60 18.63
C THR A 60 29.14 16.36 18.83
N ASN A 61 28.89 15.55 17.78
CA ASN A 61 27.96 14.40 17.85
C ASN A 61 28.59 13.01 17.64
N ASN A 62 29.91 12.92 17.42
CA ASN A 62 30.61 11.63 17.32
C ASN A 62 31.10 11.16 18.69
N ASN A 63 30.13 10.89 19.59
CA ASN A 63 30.38 10.31 20.90
C ASN A 63 30.34 8.79 20.82
N GLU A 64 31.50 8.14 20.69
CA GLU A 64 31.60 6.69 20.87
C GLU A 64 32.13 6.40 22.27
N LYS A 65 31.38 5.61 23.07
CA LYS A 65 31.77 5.18 24.42
C LYS A 65 32.21 6.35 25.35
N LYS A 66 31.49 7.49 25.31
CA LYS A 66 31.77 8.72 26.10
C LYS A 66 33.07 9.46 25.72
N VAL A 67 33.69 9.14 24.58
CA VAL A 67 34.85 9.88 24.04
C VAL A 67 34.41 10.63 22.79
N LYS A 68 34.71 11.93 22.72
CA LYS A 68 34.47 12.76 21.54
C LYS A 68 35.57 12.52 20.51
N TYR A 69 35.14 12.36 19.26
CA TYR A 69 36.03 12.21 18.12
C TYR A 69 35.84 13.36 17.11
N PHE A 70 36.97 13.89 16.65
CA PHE A 70 37.08 14.88 15.60
C PHE A 70 37.52 14.14 14.33
N ASN A 71 36.66 14.11 13.32
CA ASN A 71 36.95 13.44 12.05
C ASN A 71 37.14 14.47 10.94
N TYR A 72 38.13 14.24 10.09
CA TYR A 72 38.35 15.05 8.90
C TYR A 72 38.74 14.17 7.71
N ILE A 73 38.14 14.40 6.55
CA ILE A 73 38.54 13.74 5.30
C ILE A 73 39.87 14.30 4.83
N SER A 74 40.87 13.44 4.70
CA SER A 74 42.16 13.81 4.12
C SER A 74 42.01 14.16 2.64
N ARG A 75 42.16 15.45 2.32
CA ARG A 75 42.02 15.99 0.94
C ARG A 75 42.94 15.31 -0.06
N MET A 76 44.15 14.94 0.38
CA MET A 76 45.16 14.34 -0.47
C MET A 76 44.84 12.89 -0.86
N THR A 77 43.94 12.21 -0.14
CA THR A 77 43.53 10.84 -0.45
C THR A 77 42.13 10.75 -1.07
N LEU A 78 41.46 11.89 -1.29
CA LEU A 78 40.12 11.95 -1.86
C LEU A 78 40.13 11.54 -3.34
N SER A 79 39.43 10.45 -3.65
CA SER A 79 39.35 9.86 -4.98
C SER A 79 37.98 9.24 -5.24
N LYS A 80 37.75 8.77 -6.46
CA LYS A 80 36.50 8.07 -6.81
C LYS A 80 36.41 6.71 -6.13
N GLU A 81 37.54 6.11 -5.82
CA GLU A 81 37.64 4.80 -5.17
C GLU A 81 37.44 4.89 -3.66
N GLY A 82 37.81 6.01 -3.04
CA GLY A 82 37.85 6.11 -1.60
C GLY A 82 38.54 7.35 -1.07
N PHE A 83 38.68 7.41 0.25
CA PHE A 83 39.38 8.46 0.97
C PHE A 83 39.76 7.99 2.38
N SER A 84 40.63 8.73 3.04
CA SER A 84 41.02 8.45 4.43
C SER A 84 40.39 9.47 5.37
N LEU A 85 39.84 9.00 6.49
CA LEU A 85 39.46 9.84 7.61
C LEU A 85 40.61 9.91 8.61
N HIS A 86 41.00 11.13 8.94
CA HIS A 86 41.81 11.41 10.12
C HIS A 86 40.88 11.56 11.32
N ARG A 87 40.99 10.66 12.28
CA ARG A 87 40.18 10.61 13.49
C ARG A 87 41.06 10.93 14.69
N SER A 88 40.79 12.05 15.34
CA SER A 88 41.45 12.46 16.58
C SER A 88 40.48 12.39 17.75
N SER A 89 40.94 11.91 18.90
CA SER A 89 40.17 11.90 20.15
C SER A 89 40.65 12.97 21.12
N GLU A 90 39.82 13.33 22.10
CA GLU A 90 40.22 14.24 23.20
C GLU A 90 41.46 13.76 23.98
N ASN A 91 41.77 12.45 23.92
CA ASN A 91 42.94 11.85 24.56
C ASN A 91 44.18 11.81 23.64
N ASN A 92 44.22 12.62 22.58
CA ASN A 92 45.30 12.69 21.58
C ASN A 92 45.61 11.36 20.85
N ARG A 93 44.67 10.40 20.84
CA ARG A 93 44.80 9.25 19.93
C ARG A 93 44.40 9.68 18.54
N MET A 94 45.32 9.47 17.59
CA MET A 94 45.12 9.67 16.17
C MET A 94 44.97 8.31 15.48
N GLU A 95 43.89 8.16 14.72
CA GLU A 95 43.59 6.99 13.92
C GLU A 95 43.37 7.43 12.47
N TYR A 96 43.83 6.61 11.53
CA TYR A 96 43.54 6.76 10.11
C TYR A 96 42.59 5.64 9.72
N ILE A 97 41.42 6.01 9.20
CA ILE A 97 40.42 5.06 8.73
C ILE A 97 40.32 5.21 7.22
N ASP A 98 40.80 4.22 6.49
CA ASP A 98 40.67 4.19 5.03
C ASP A 98 39.28 3.68 4.65
N ILE A 99 38.61 4.45 3.81
CA ILE A 99 37.26 4.19 3.32
C ILE A 99 37.35 3.83 1.85
N ASN A 100 36.96 2.60 1.51
CA ASN A 100 36.81 2.11 0.14
C ASN A 100 35.35 2.24 -0.30
N LEU A 101 35.06 3.24 -1.12
CA LEU A 101 33.71 3.51 -1.62
C LEU A 101 33.21 2.41 -2.55
N ILE A 102 34.07 1.79 -3.35
CA ILE A 102 33.69 0.72 -4.27
C ILE A 102 33.23 -0.51 -3.50
N GLU A 103 33.98 -0.89 -2.46
CA GLU A 103 33.62 -1.98 -1.57
C GLU A 103 32.34 -1.69 -0.80
N MET A 104 32.19 -0.48 -0.24
CA MET A 104 30.96 -0.07 0.43
C MET A 104 29.74 -0.13 -0.50
N LEU A 105 29.88 0.32 -1.75
CA LEU A 105 28.82 0.26 -2.75
C LEU A 105 28.43 -1.19 -3.06
N TYR A 106 29.41 -2.07 -3.23
CA TYR A 106 29.18 -3.48 -3.52
C TYR A 106 28.47 -4.19 -2.35
N GLU A 107 28.98 -4.04 -1.13
CA GLU A 107 28.40 -4.65 0.07
C GLU A 107 27.00 -4.09 0.37
N GLN A 108 26.80 -2.77 0.22
CA GLN A 108 25.47 -2.17 0.28
C GLN A 108 24.52 -2.85 -0.72
N LEU A 109 24.89 -2.89 -2.00
CA LEU A 109 24.01 -3.40 -3.05
C LEU A 109 23.63 -4.85 -2.80
N LYS A 110 24.60 -5.67 -2.36
CA LYS A 110 24.41 -7.07 -2.04
C LYS A 110 23.41 -7.27 -0.89
N GLU A 111 23.58 -6.53 0.21
CA GLU A 111 22.68 -6.61 1.37
C GLU A 111 21.29 -6.08 1.03
N VAL A 112 21.21 -4.91 0.38
CA VAL A 112 19.96 -4.29 -0.08
C VAL A 112 19.18 -5.25 -0.97
N LYS A 113 19.84 -5.86 -1.97
CA LYS A 113 19.22 -6.82 -2.88
C LYS A 113 18.69 -8.05 -2.15
N THR A 114 19.47 -8.58 -1.21
CA THR A 114 19.07 -9.74 -0.41
C THR A 114 17.81 -9.45 0.39
N LYS A 115 17.75 -8.27 1.03
CA LYS A 115 16.59 -7.84 1.80
C LYS A 115 15.37 -7.55 0.93
N TYR A 116 15.57 -6.88 -0.19
CA TYR A 116 14.48 -6.64 -1.15
C TYR A 116 13.86 -7.97 -1.63
N LYS A 117 14.70 -8.97 -1.92
CA LYS A 117 14.21 -10.30 -2.31
C LYS A 117 13.43 -10.98 -1.17
N TYR A 118 13.86 -10.84 0.08
CA TYR A 118 13.11 -11.34 1.23
C TYR A 118 11.74 -10.68 1.35
N ILE A 119 11.67 -9.35 1.24
CA ILE A 119 10.40 -8.60 1.27
C ILE A 119 9.49 -9.05 0.13
N SER A 120 10.02 -9.14 -1.10
CA SER A 120 9.27 -9.60 -2.27
C SER A 120 8.67 -10.99 -2.04
N ASN A 121 9.46 -11.95 -1.58
CA ASN A 121 8.98 -13.30 -1.31
C ASN A 121 7.89 -13.32 -0.22
N LYS A 122 8.01 -12.45 0.80
CA LYS A 122 6.98 -12.35 1.85
C LYS A 122 5.68 -11.77 1.32
N LEU A 123 5.74 -10.80 0.41
CA LEU A 123 4.56 -10.29 -0.28
C LEU A 123 3.90 -11.37 -1.14
N ASP A 124 4.70 -12.15 -1.88
CA ASP A 124 4.19 -13.28 -2.66
C ASP A 124 3.50 -14.33 -1.76
N GLU A 125 4.08 -14.63 -0.59
CA GLU A 125 3.47 -15.54 0.40
C GLU A 125 2.12 -15.00 0.92
N VAL A 126 2.07 -13.70 1.27
CA VAL A 126 0.83 -13.05 1.76
C VAL A 126 -0.24 -13.03 0.68
N ASP A 127 0.12 -12.69 -0.57
CA ASP A 127 -0.80 -12.70 -1.71
C ASP A 127 -1.37 -14.11 -1.96
N LEU A 128 -0.52 -15.14 -1.97
CA LEU A 128 -0.97 -16.52 -2.11
C LEU A 128 -1.90 -16.95 -0.98
N MET A 129 -1.59 -16.59 0.28
CA MET A 129 -2.46 -16.87 1.42
C MET A 129 -3.80 -16.15 1.30
N HIS A 130 -3.80 -14.91 0.82
CA HIS A 130 -5.01 -14.14 0.56
C HIS A 130 -5.87 -14.80 -0.52
N LYS A 131 -5.26 -15.18 -1.65
CA LYS A 131 -5.93 -15.89 -2.75
C LYS A 131 -6.57 -17.19 -2.28
N GLU A 132 -5.82 -18.05 -1.62
CA GLU A 132 -6.33 -19.32 -1.09
C GLU A 132 -7.45 -19.13 -0.06
N LYS A 133 -7.42 -18.07 0.75
CA LYS A 133 -8.49 -17.74 1.72
C LYS A 133 -9.83 -17.46 1.03
N TYR A 134 -9.81 -16.87 -0.16
CA TYR A 134 -11.02 -16.39 -0.86
C TYR A 134 -11.39 -17.19 -2.11
N LYS A 135 -10.51 -18.06 -2.61
CA LYS A 135 -10.72 -18.90 -3.81
C LYS A 135 -12.07 -19.62 -3.89
N ASN A 136 -12.58 -20.10 -2.77
CA ASN A 136 -13.85 -20.87 -2.70
C ASN A 136 -15.05 -20.04 -2.22
N LYS A 137 -14.89 -18.72 -2.09
CA LYS A 137 -15.96 -17.80 -1.69
C LYS A 137 -16.12 -16.79 -2.80
N LEU A 138 -16.79 -17.14 -3.89
CA LEU A 138 -16.93 -16.19 -5.00
C LEU A 138 -17.86 -15.04 -4.60
N ILE A 139 -17.50 -13.79 -4.91
CA ILE A 139 -18.38 -12.63 -4.73
C ILE A 139 -19.58 -12.77 -5.66
N SER A 140 -19.35 -13.29 -6.87
CA SER A 140 -20.37 -13.53 -7.88
C SER A 140 -21.48 -14.49 -7.40
N ASP A 141 -21.20 -15.37 -6.43
CA ASP A 141 -22.21 -16.28 -5.83
C ASP A 141 -23.31 -15.52 -5.08
N LEU A 142 -23.05 -14.27 -4.62
CA LEU A 142 -24.08 -13.43 -4.01
C LEU A 142 -25.20 -13.10 -5.01
N PHE A 143 -24.86 -12.97 -6.29
CA PHE A 143 -25.79 -12.59 -7.34
C PHE A 143 -26.44 -13.81 -7.98
N HIS A 144 -27.30 -14.47 -7.21
CA HIS A 144 -27.99 -15.68 -7.67
C HIS A 144 -29.06 -15.40 -8.74
N SER A 145 -29.41 -16.43 -9.52
CA SER A 145 -30.39 -16.35 -10.63
C SER A 145 -31.80 -15.85 -10.23
N GLY A 146 -32.09 -15.78 -8.93
CA GLY A 146 -33.35 -15.29 -8.37
C GLY A 146 -33.49 -13.76 -8.35
N MET A 147 -32.44 -12.98 -8.64
CA MET A 147 -32.54 -11.52 -8.63
C MET A 147 -33.49 -10.97 -9.69
N SER A 148 -33.54 -11.60 -10.88
CA SER A 148 -34.53 -11.22 -11.91
C SER A 148 -35.97 -11.33 -11.40
N TYR A 149 -36.25 -12.37 -10.61
CA TYR A 149 -37.53 -12.56 -9.96
C TYR A 149 -37.78 -11.52 -8.87
N GLN A 150 -36.78 -11.16 -8.07
CA GLN A 150 -36.89 -10.08 -7.08
C GLN A 150 -37.30 -8.76 -7.77
N PHE A 151 -36.64 -8.37 -8.85
CA PHE A 151 -37.00 -7.15 -9.60
C PHE A 151 -38.43 -7.18 -10.13
N GLU A 152 -38.90 -8.33 -10.65
CA GLU A 152 -40.29 -8.50 -11.09
C GLU A 152 -41.28 -8.27 -9.92
N LYS A 153 -40.96 -8.80 -8.74
CA LYS A 153 -41.82 -8.67 -7.55
C LYS A 153 -41.78 -7.28 -6.93
N ILE A 154 -40.65 -6.59 -7.01
CA ILE A 154 -40.57 -5.18 -6.66
C ILE A 154 -41.48 -4.38 -7.60
N ALA A 155 -41.40 -4.59 -8.93
CA ALA A 155 -42.27 -3.92 -9.90
C ALA A 155 -43.76 -4.15 -9.60
N GLN A 156 -44.16 -5.41 -9.36
CA GLN A 156 -45.54 -5.74 -9.00
C GLN A 156 -46.01 -5.03 -7.71
N GLY A 157 -45.11 -4.84 -6.75
CA GLY A 157 -45.39 -4.12 -5.52
C GLY A 157 -45.52 -2.60 -5.69
N LEU A 158 -44.96 -2.02 -6.76
CA LEU A 158 -45.13 -0.59 -7.07
C LEU A 158 -46.54 -0.30 -7.60
N HIS A 159 -47.12 -1.20 -8.39
CA HIS A 159 -48.41 -0.98 -9.08
C HIS A 159 -49.68 -1.39 -8.30
N ASN A 160 -49.58 -2.31 -7.33
CA ASN A 160 -50.75 -3.05 -6.81
C ASN A 160 -51.11 -2.76 -5.34
N SER A 161 -52.26 -3.30 -4.93
CA SER A 161 -52.85 -3.26 -3.58
C SER A 161 -51.91 -3.68 -2.44
N ASP A 162 -52.31 -3.36 -1.20
CA ASP A 162 -51.53 -3.50 0.04
C ASP A 162 -50.79 -4.85 0.20
N THR A 163 -51.34 -5.96 -0.27
CA THR A 163 -50.71 -7.29 -0.17
C THR A 163 -49.46 -7.43 -1.05
N TYR A 164 -49.51 -6.97 -2.30
CA TYR A 164 -48.36 -7.04 -3.22
C TYR A 164 -47.28 -6.02 -2.85
N ARG A 165 -47.70 -4.90 -2.27
CA ARG A 165 -46.81 -3.86 -1.79
C ARG A 165 -45.86 -4.34 -0.69
N LEU A 166 -46.39 -5.05 0.31
CA LEU A 166 -45.57 -5.61 1.39
C LEU A 166 -44.57 -6.65 0.86
N PHE A 167 -45.00 -7.50 -0.07
CA PHE A 167 -44.13 -8.50 -0.69
C PHE A 167 -43.03 -7.86 -1.55
N GLY A 168 -43.36 -6.84 -2.35
CA GLY A 168 -42.38 -6.07 -3.12
C GLY A 168 -41.34 -5.38 -2.24
N ASN A 169 -41.76 -4.78 -1.13
CA ASN A 169 -40.84 -4.19 -0.16
C ASN A 169 -39.90 -5.24 0.47
N ASN A 170 -40.40 -6.43 0.82
CA ASN A 170 -39.56 -7.51 1.32
C ASN A 170 -38.52 -7.97 0.29
N MET A 171 -38.88 -7.99 -1.00
CA MET A 171 -37.94 -8.30 -2.08
C MET A 171 -36.88 -7.20 -2.24
N LEU A 172 -37.25 -5.93 -2.07
CA LEU A 172 -36.30 -4.81 -2.04
C LEU A 172 -35.34 -4.90 -0.85
N LEU A 173 -35.81 -5.29 0.33
CA LEU A 173 -34.94 -5.51 1.50
C LEU A 173 -33.99 -6.69 1.28
N SER A 174 -34.43 -7.76 0.62
CA SER A 174 -33.56 -8.87 0.23
C SER A 174 -32.50 -8.45 -0.79
N LEU A 175 -32.86 -7.57 -1.73
CA LEU A 175 -31.92 -6.97 -2.68
C LEU A 175 -30.89 -6.11 -1.93
N GLU A 176 -31.34 -5.21 -1.05
CA GLU A 176 -30.47 -4.37 -0.22
C GLU A 176 -29.47 -5.21 0.59
N LYS A 177 -29.94 -6.31 1.18
CA LYS A 177 -29.06 -7.23 1.91
C LYS A 177 -27.96 -7.82 1.01
N THR A 178 -28.28 -8.21 -0.21
CA THR A 178 -27.31 -8.75 -1.18
C THR A 178 -26.18 -7.75 -1.43
N PHE A 179 -26.52 -6.46 -1.57
CA PHE A 179 -25.55 -5.39 -1.81
C PHE A 179 -24.77 -4.99 -0.55
N ILE A 180 -25.36 -5.13 0.63
CA ILE A 180 -24.63 -5.00 1.91
C ILE A 180 -23.60 -6.12 2.03
N ASP A 181 -24.00 -7.37 1.75
CA ASP A 181 -23.10 -8.52 1.80
C ASP A 181 -21.97 -8.39 0.75
N PHE A 182 -22.28 -7.88 -0.44
CA PHE A 182 -21.29 -7.52 -1.46
C PHE A 182 -20.30 -6.49 -0.96
N LYS A 183 -20.79 -5.36 -0.42
CA LYS A 183 -19.95 -4.30 0.14
C LYS A 183 -19.01 -4.87 1.22
N ASN A 184 -19.54 -5.65 2.15
CA ASN A 184 -18.77 -6.24 3.24
C ASN A 184 -17.68 -7.18 2.72
N LEU A 185 -17.96 -8.02 1.71
CA LEU A 185 -16.96 -8.91 1.12
C LEU A 185 -15.85 -8.15 0.39
N ILE A 186 -16.19 -7.10 -0.33
CA ILE A 186 -15.22 -6.23 -1.02
C ILE A 186 -14.32 -5.52 0.00
N GLU A 187 -14.91 -4.98 1.08
CA GLU A 187 -14.17 -4.38 2.19
C GLU A 187 -13.27 -5.41 2.91
N GLU A 188 -13.76 -6.63 3.17
CA GLU A 188 -12.99 -7.69 3.82
C GLU A 188 -11.75 -8.11 3.00
N ARG A 189 -11.84 -8.04 1.67
CA ARG A 189 -10.74 -8.36 0.74
C ARG A 189 -9.82 -7.18 0.44
N ASN A 190 -10.11 -5.99 0.97
CA ASN A 190 -9.43 -4.73 0.60
C ASN A 190 -9.51 -4.40 -0.91
N GLU A 191 -10.60 -4.79 -1.58
CA GLU A 191 -10.84 -4.51 -3.01
C GLU A 191 -11.67 -3.23 -3.21
N MET A 192 -12.08 -2.58 -2.11
CA MET A 192 -12.87 -1.35 -2.17
C MET A 192 -12.02 -0.20 -2.74
N ASN A 193 -12.50 0.40 -3.83
CA ASN A 193 -11.92 1.61 -4.41
C ASN A 193 -12.97 2.73 -4.53
N GLU A 194 -12.51 3.94 -4.86
CA GLU A 194 -13.37 5.13 -4.93
C GLU A 194 -14.53 4.99 -5.92
N TYR A 195 -14.32 4.29 -7.04
CA TYR A 195 -15.36 4.07 -8.06
C TYR A 195 -16.42 3.08 -7.58
N ILE A 196 -16.01 1.94 -7.00
CA ILE A 196 -16.94 0.95 -6.44
C ILE A 196 -17.76 1.57 -5.31
N GLN A 197 -17.11 2.35 -4.45
CA GLN A 197 -17.78 3.05 -3.36
C GLN A 197 -18.84 4.01 -3.91
N TYR A 198 -18.49 4.82 -4.91
CA TYR A 198 -19.42 5.75 -5.55
C TYR A 198 -20.62 5.03 -6.15
N ASP A 199 -20.39 3.96 -6.92
CA ASP A 199 -21.46 3.17 -7.55
C ASP A 199 -22.40 2.57 -6.49
N LEU A 200 -21.84 2.04 -5.38
CA LEU A 200 -22.63 1.53 -4.26
C LEU A 200 -23.45 2.62 -3.57
N GLU A 201 -22.89 3.81 -3.39
CA GLU A 201 -23.61 4.94 -2.78
C GLU A 201 -24.81 5.36 -3.63
N GLU A 202 -24.66 5.46 -4.97
CA GLU A 202 -25.79 5.72 -5.87
C GLU A 202 -26.83 4.59 -5.83
N TYR A 203 -26.38 3.33 -5.82
CA TYR A 203 -27.26 2.17 -5.75
C TYR A 203 -28.07 2.14 -4.45
N PHE A 204 -27.43 2.37 -3.31
CA PHE A 204 -28.11 2.46 -2.01
C PHE A 204 -29.04 3.68 -1.93
N PHE A 205 -28.70 4.78 -2.60
CA PHE A 205 -29.61 5.92 -2.69
C PHE A 205 -30.90 5.56 -3.43
N ALA A 206 -30.82 4.87 -4.57
CA ALA A 206 -31.99 4.40 -5.29
C ALA A 206 -32.83 3.39 -4.47
N ILE A 207 -32.19 2.47 -3.75
CA ILE A 207 -32.87 1.57 -2.80
C ILE A 207 -33.60 2.36 -1.73
N LYS A 208 -32.94 3.35 -1.12
CA LYS A 208 -33.53 4.21 -0.09
C LYS A 208 -34.77 4.93 -0.62
N LYS A 209 -34.73 5.46 -1.83
CA LYS A 209 -35.88 6.11 -2.47
C LYS A 209 -37.05 5.15 -2.66
N LEU A 210 -36.80 3.94 -3.15
CA LEU A 210 -37.86 2.94 -3.27
C LEU A 210 -38.42 2.51 -1.91
N LYS A 211 -37.59 2.36 -0.87
CA LYS A 211 -38.05 2.06 0.50
C LYS A 211 -38.95 3.16 1.04
N GLU A 212 -38.56 4.43 0.87
CA GLU A 212 -39.39 5.59 1.25
C GLU A 212 -40.74 5.56 0.51
N TYR A 213 -40.73 5.27 -0.79
CA TYR A 213 -41.96 5.12 -1.57
C TYR A 213 -42.83 4.01 -1.00
N PHE A 214 -42.31 2.78 -0.83
CA PHE A 214 -43.07 1.65 -0.26
C PHE A 214 -43.74 1.99 1.08
N LEU A 215 -43.10 2.81 1.92
CA LEU A 215 -43.64 3.23 3.22
C LEU A 215 -44.68 4.36 3.12
N THR A 216 -44.47 5.35 2.25
CA THR A 216 -45.16 6.64 2.35
C THR A 216 -45.90 7.10 1.10
N ASN A 217 -45.68 6.46 -0.06
CA ASN A 217 -46.12 6.96 -1.36
C ASN A 217 -45.71 8.43 -1.60
N ASN A 218 -44.49 8.79 -1.22
CA ASN A 218 -43.97 10.17 -1.29
C ASN A 218 -43.57 10.64 -2.70
N MET A 219 -43.69 9.79 -3.71
CA MET A 219 -43.37 10.10 -5.10
C MET A 219 -44.39 9.43 -6.03
N GLU A 220 -44.43 9.85 -7.29
CA GLU A 220 -45.28 9.24 -8.30
C GLU A 220 -44.76 7.86 -8.71
N GLU A 221 -45.66 6.98 -9.15
CA GLU A 221 -45.31 5.62 -9.53
C GLU A 221 -44.28 5.56 -10.67
N PHE A 222 -44.36 6.50 -11.62
CA PHE A 222 -43.38 6.57 -12.71
C PHE A 222 -41.98 6.92 -12.19
N GLU A 223 -41.86 7.73 -11.14
CA GLU A 223 -40.58 8.07 -10.50
C GLU A 223 -39.98 6.84 -9.80
N ALA A 224 -40.82 6.10 -9.08
CA ALA A 224 -40.41 4.82 -8.49
C ALA A 224 -39.93 3.83 -9.55
N ASN A 225 -40.61 3.75 -10.70
CA ASN A 225 -40.20 2.89 -11.81
C ASN A 225 -38.83 3.30 -12.41
N ILE A 226 -38.48 4.59 -12.41
CA ILE A 226 -37.15 5.05 -12.84
C ILE A 226 -36.07 4.50 -11.92
N TYR A 227 -36.25 4.58 -10.60
CA TYR A 227 -35.30 4.00 -9.64
C TYR A 227 -35.20 2.48 -9.78
N LEU A 228 -36.32 1.78 -9.96
CA LEU A 228 -36.30 0.34 -10.18
C LEU A 228 -35.56 -0.05 -11.46
N TYR A 229 -35.77 0.70 -12.55
CA TYR A 229 -35.04 0.52 -13.80
C TYR A 229 -33.53 0.70 -13.57
N TYR A 230 -33.13 1.78 -12.89
CA TYR A 230 -31.73 2.04 -12.55
C TYR A 230 -31.11 0.89 -11.75
N LEU A 231 -31.79 0.38 -10.71
CA LEU A 231 -31.29 -0.75 -9.92
C LEU A 231 -31.12 -2.00 -10.78
N LYS A 232 -32.12 -2.32 -11.61
CA LYS A 232 -32.09 -3.51 -12.47
C LYS A 232 -30.97 -3.45 -13.50
N ASP A 233 -30.74 -2.29 -14.10
CA ASP A 233 -29.72 -2.12 -15.13
C ASP A 233 -28.30 -2.19 -14.52
N ASN A 234 -28.06 -1.42 -13.45
CA ASN A 234 -26.77 -1.40 -12.77
C ASN A 234 -26.44 -2.70 -12.04
N CYS A 235 -27.43 -3.52 -11.68
CA CYS A 235 -27.15 -4.84 -11.09
C CYS A 235 -26.23 -5.70 -11.98
N LYS A 236 -26.31 -5.56 -13.32
CA LYS A 236 -25.40 -6.28 -14.23
C LYS A 236 -23.95 -5.83 -14.09
N HIS A 237 -23.74 -4.52 -13.96
CA HIS A 237 -22.42 -3.94 -13.75
C HIS A 237 -21.74 -4.51 -12.49
N PHE A 238 -22.47 -4.60 -11.38
CA PHE A 238 -21.94 -5.22 -10.16
C PHE A 238 -21.67 -6.72 -10.30
N VAL A 239 -22.47 -7.45 -11.08
CA VAL A 239 -22.21 -8.87 -11.38
C VAL A 239 -20.92 -9.04 -12.18
N ASP A 240 -20.70 -8.19 -13.18
CA ASP A 240 -19.51 -8.26 -14.02
C ASP A 240 -18.26 -7.86 -13.22
N MET A 241 -18.37 -6.81 -12.40
CA MET A 241 -17.34 -6.41 -11.43
C MET A 241 -17.00 -7.53 -10.44
N ALA A 242 -18.01 -8.23 -9.89
CA ALA A 242 -17.78 -9.36 -8.99
C ALA A 242 -16.99 -10.49 -9.65
N LYS A 243 -17.28 -10.79 -10.93
CA LYS A 243 -16.55 -11.81 -11.70
C LYS A 243 -15.14 -11.38 -12.04
N GLU A 244 -14.93 -10.12 -12.38
CA GLU A 244 -13.60 -9.56 -12.64
C GLU A 244 -12.71 -9.72 -11.40
N ILE A 245 -13.23 -9.32 -10.23
CA ILE A 245 -12.52 -9.49 -8.96
C ILE A 245 -12.27 -10.97 -8.69
N ASP A 246 -13.29 -11.83 -8.77
CA ASP A 246 -13.13 -13.27 -8.52
C ASP A 246 -12.08 -13.92 -9.43
N SER A 247 -11.90 -13.44 -10.67
CA SER A 247 -10.89 -13.97 -11.61
C SER A 247 -9.44 -13.73 -11.17
N GLU A 248 -9.19 -12.75 -10.30
CA GLU A 248 -7.86 -12.54 -9.71
C GLU A 248 -7.50 -13.59 -8.64
N TYR A 249 -8.49 -14.37 -8.19
CA TYR A 249 -8.38 -15.36 -7.12
C TYR A 249 -8.44 -16.82 -7.63
N GLU A 250 -8.59 -17.04 -8.94
CA GLU A 250 -8.55 -18.36 -9.60
C GLU A 250 -7.11 -18.87 -9.80
#